data_AF-A0A8X7CAJ6-F1
#
_entry.id   AF-A0A8X7CAJ6-F1
#
_cell.length_a   1.000
_cell.length_b   1.000
_cell.length_c   1.000
_cell.angle_alpha   90.00
_cell.angle_beta   90.00
_cell.angle_gamma   90.00
#
_symmetry.space_group_name_H-M   'P 1'
#
loop_
_entity.id
_entity.type
_entity.pdbx_description
1 polymer ?
#
loop_
_entity_poly.entity_id
_entity_poly.type
_entity_poly.pdbx_seq_one_letter_code
_entity_poly.pdbx_strand_id
1 'polypeptide(L)'
;MKVGFFTTNNKANASIVERFNHTLKTKMWKYFTEMNTKCYIDVVGKLVYSYNHTWYRSIRMEPSSVSEGNQTQVWLTLYGKSLKESQNPYSKRVIPCQSAEKNLILKKVMNKIGREKFSRFTKSFLEIQ
;
A
#
# COMPACT_ATOMS: atom_id res chain seq x y z
N MET A 1 35.62 -3.79 9.18
CA MET A 1 34.40 -4.60 9.36
C MET A 1 33.54 -4.41 8.11
N LYS A 2 33.31 -5.46 7.31
CA LYS A 2 32.55 -5.34 6.05
C LYS A 2 31.09 -5.68 6.35
N VAL A 3 30.22 -4.67 6.40
CA VAL A 3 28.79 -4.87 6.60
C VAL A 3 28.22 -5.49 5.32
N GLY A 4 27.77 -6.74 5.40
CA GLY A 4 27.12 -7.42 4.28
C GLY A 4 25.69 -6.91 4.11
N PHE A 5 25.33 -6.48 2.91
CA PHE A 5 23.96 -6.09 2.58
C PHE A 5 23.11 -7.35 2.42
N PHE A 6 22.15 -7.58 3.31
CA PHE A 6 21.19 -8.69 3.21
C PHE A 6 19.80 -8.17 2.86
N THR A 7 19.28 -8.62 1.73
CA THR A 7 17.90 -8.34 1.31
C THR A 7 16.98 -9.45 1.81
N THR A 8 16.15 -9.16 2.80
CA THR A 8 15.07 -10.08 3.21
C THR A 8 13.93 -9.97 2.20
N ASN A 9 13.53 -11.10 1.60
CA ASN A 9 12.36 -11.23 0.72
C ASN A 9 11.07 -11.04 1.55
N ASN A 10 10.77 -9.80 1.93
CA ASN A 10 9.65 -9.45 2.79
C ASN A 10 8.45 -8.98 1.96
N LYS A 11 7.25 -9.49 2.26
CA LYS A 11 5.98 -9.12 1.61
C LYS A 11 5.73 -7.59 1.62
N ALA A 12 6.26 -6.88 2.62
CA ALA A 12 6.15 -5.42 2.70
C ALA A 12 6.78 -4.71 1.50
N ASN A 13 7.93 -5.19 0.99
CA ASN A 13 8.61 -4.58 -0.16
C ASN A 13 7.82 -4.78 -1.45
N ALA A 14 7.15 -5.93 -1.60
CA ALA A 14 6.29 -6.21 -2.73
C ALA A 14 5.11 -5.23 -2.81
N SER A 15 4.49 -4.91 -1.67
CA SER A 15 3.33 -4.00 -1.62
C SER A 15 3.64 -2.58 -2.15
N ILE A 16 4.88 -2.13 -2.00
CA ILE A 16 5.34 -0.82 -2.48
C ILE A 16 5.49 -0.86 -4.01
N VAL A 17 6.13 -1.92 -4.53
CA VAL A 17 6.29 -2.14 -5.97
C VAL A 17 4.93 -2.32 -6.66
N GLU A 18 4.01 -3.07 -6.06
CA GLU A 18 2.65 -3.25 -6.56
C GLU A 18 1.90 -1.93 -6.69
N ARG A 19 2.00 -1.05 -5.68
CA ARG A 19 1.39 0.29 -5.73
C ARG A 19 1.94 1.12 -6.90
N PHE A 20 3.27 1.12 -7.07
CA PHE A 20 3.90 1.82 -8.19
C PHE A 20 3.40 1.30 -9.54
N ASN A 21 3.41 -0.02 -9.73
CA ASN A 21 2.95 -0.66 -10.96
C ASN A 21 1.47 -0.36 -11.25
N HIS A 22 0.61 -0.36 -10.21
CA HIS A 22 -0.80 -0.01 -10.35
C HIS A 22 -0.99 1.45 -10.81
N THR A 23 -0.23 2.39 -10.22
CA THR A 23 -0.27 3.81 -10.63
C THR A 23 0.19 3.99 -12.07
N LEU A 24 1.31 3.35 -12.46
CA LEU A 24 1.83 3.44 -13.82
C LEU A 24 0.83 2.88 -14.83
N LYS A 25 0.26 1.70 -14.56
CA LYS A 25 -0.79 1.09 -15.39
C LYS A 25 -1.99 2.02 -15.55
N THR A 26 -2.45 2.65 -14.46
CA THR A 26 -3.58 3.58 -14.51
C THR A 26 -3.28 4.79 -15.40
N LYS A 27 -2.07 5.37 -15.30
CA LYS A 27 -1.65 6.48 -16.16
C LYS A 27 -1.55 6.06 -17.64
N MET A 28 -0.98 4.89 -17.92
CA MET A 28 -0.91 4.34 -19.29
C MET A 28 -2.31 4.12 -19.87
N TRP A 29 -3.24 3.60 -19.08
CA TRP A 29 -4.59 3.31 -19.55
C TRP A 29 -5.35 4.58 -19.96
N LYS A 30 -5.20 5.67 -19.17
CA LYS A 30 -5.75 6.97 -19.54
C LYS A 30 -5.23 7.47 -20.88
N TYR A 31 -3.90 7.37 -21.08
CA TYR A 31 -3.27 7.75 -22.34
C TYR A 31 -3.80 6.93 -23.53
N PHE A 32 -3.94 5.61 -23.36
CA PHE A 32 -4.47 4.75 -24.44
C PHE A 32 -5.91 5.10 -24.80
N THR A 33 -6.75 5.45 -23.82
CA THR A 33 -8.13 5.87 -24.07
C THR A 33 -8.18 7.21 -24.80
N GLU A 34 -7.29 8.15 -24.48
CA GLU A 34 -7.26 9.48 -25.08
C GLU A 34 -6.69 9.48 -26.51
N MET A 35 -5.57 8.78 -26.72
CA MET A 35 -4.86 8.78 -28.00
C MET A 35 -5.29 7.65 -28.94
N ASN A 36 -6.14 6.73 -28.48
CA ASN A 36 -6.58 5.54 -29.22
C ASN A 36 -5.42 4.73 -29.84
N THR A 37 -4.30 4.64 -29.12
CA THR A 37 -3.12 3.87 -29.52
C THR A 37 -2.69 2.93 -28.40
N LYS A 38 -1.97 1.86 -28.77
CA LYS A 38 -1.38 0.91 -27.82
C LYS A 38 0.15 1.04 -27.73
N CYS A 39 0.75 1.97 -28.46
CA CYS A 39 2.18 2.24 -28.37
C CYS A 39 2.45 3.04 -27.09
N TYR A 40 3.24 2.46 -26.18
CA TYR A 40 3.60 3.11 -24.92
C TYR A 40 5.09 3.47 -24.83
N ILE A 41 5.91 3.00 -25.76
CA ILE A 41 7.37 3.12 -25.72
C ILE A 41 7.77 4.60 -25.63
N ASP A 42 7.12 5.45 -26.42
CA ASP A 42 7.40 6.89 -26.50
C ASP A 42 6.91 7.69 -25.27
N VAL A 43 6.03 7.10 -24.47
CA VAL A 43 5.29 7.79 -23.40
C VAL A 43 5.68 7.33 -22.01
N VAL A 44 6.18 6.10 -21.85
CA VAL A 44 6.60 5.57 -20.54
C VAL A 44 7.62 6.49 -19.87
N GLY A 45 8.60 7.02 -20.61
CA GLY A 45 9.56 7.99 -20.07
C GLY A 45 8.88 9.22 -19.46
N LYS A 46 7.88 9.78 -20.16
CA LYS A 46 7.10 10.93 -19.70
C LYS A 46 6.25 10.60 -18.46
N LEU A 47 5.66 9.40 -18.41
CA LEU A 47 4.85 8.96 -17.27
C LEU A 47 5.68 8.78 -15.99
N VAL A 48 6.87 8.19 -16.12
CA VAL A 48 7.82 8.00 -15.02
C VAL A 48 8.34 9.36 -14.55
N TYR A 49 8.74 10.23 -15.48
CA TYR A 49 9.14 11.60 -15.14
C TYR A 49 8.03 12.33 -14.36
N SER A 50 6.80 12.29 -14.86
CA SER A 50 5.64 12.88 -14.19
C SER A 50 5.44 12.30 -12.79
N TYR A 51 5.57 10.99 -12.60
CA TYR A 51 5.44 10.35 -11.28
C TYR A 51 6.49 10.89 -10.29
N ASN A 52 7.76 10.93 -10.70
CA ASN A 52 8.86 11.34 -9.85
C ASN A 52 8.81 12.81 -9.44
N HIS A 53 8.20 13.68 -10.25
CA HIS A 53 8.04 15.12 -10.00
C HIS A 53 6.64 15.51 -9.51
N THR A 54 5.79 14.53 -9.16
CA THR A 54 4.49 14.84 -8.55
C THR A 54 4.65 15.03 -7.05
N TRP A 55 4.00 16.04 -6.49
CA TRP A 55 3.92 16.23 -5.04
C TRP A 55 3.26 15.04 -4.33
N TYR A 56 3.99 14.40 -3.40
CA TYR A 56 3.47 13.30 -2.61
C TYR A 56 2.98 13.76 -1.24
N ARG A 57 1.70 13.49 -0.94
CA ARG A 57 1.06 13.90 0.32
C ARG A 57 1.73 13.33 1.58
N SER A 58 2.21 12.09 1.52
CA SER A 58 2.79 11.42 2.69
C SER A 58 4.15 11.99 3.08
N ILE A 59 5.02 12.24 2.11
CA ILE A 59 6.37 12.77 2.35
C ILE A 59 6.44 14.30 2.30
N ARG A 60 5.39 14.96 1.79
CA ARG A 60 5.32 16.41 1.58
C ARG A 60 6.50 16.94 0.75
N MET A 61 6.84 16.23 -0.32
CA MET A 61 7.79 16.64 -1.33
C MET A 61 7.63 15.79 -2.58
N GLU A 62 8.36 16.13 -3.63
CA GLU A 62 8.51 15.29 -4.82
C GLU A 62 9.46 14.12 -4.54
N PRO A 63 9.15 12.89 -4.99
CA PRO A 63 10.06 11.76 -4.86
C PRO A 63 11.48 12.00 -5.42
N SER A 64 11.61 12.73 -6.52
CA SER A 64 12.92 13.06 -7.12
C SER A 64 13.79 13.99 -6.25
N SER A 65 13.16 14.77 -5.36
CA SER A 65 13.85 15.72 -4.48
C SER A 65 14.36 15.07 -3.18
N VAL A 66 14.12 13.77 -2.99
CA VAL A 66 14.58 13.02 -1.82
C VAL A 66 16.07 12.68 -2.00
N SER A 67 16.90 13.25 -1.14
CA SER A 67 18.34 12.98 -1.05
C SER A 67 18.74 12.60 0.37
N GLU A 68 19.96 12.09 0.56
CA GLU A 68 20.48 11.72 1.88
C GLU A 68 20.44 12.88 2.89
N GLY A 69 20.69 14.11 2.42
CA GLY A 69 20.61 15.32 3.27
C GLY A 69 19.20 15.60 3.81
N ASN A 70 18.17 15.17 3.09
CA ASN A 70 16.76 15.39 3.45
C ASN A 70 16.13 14.18 4.17
N GLN A 71 16.88 13.09 4.35
CA GLN A 71 16.38 11.83 4.90
C GLN A 71 15.76 12.02 6.29
N THR A 72 16.40 12.82 7.15
CA THR A 72 15.90 13.11 8.51
C THR A 72 14.53 13.80 8.48
N GLN A 73 14.34 14.77 7.57
CA GLN A 73 13.07 15.48 7.41
C GLN A 73 11.97 14.55 6.89
N VAL A 74 12.27 13.71 5.89
CA VAL A 74 11.33 12.72 5.36
C VAL A 74 10.93 11.72 6.45
N TRP A 75 11.90 11.22 7.20
CA TRP A 75 11.67 10.30 8.30
C TRP A 75 10.78 10.91 9.40
N LEU A 76 11.08 12.14 9.83
CA LEU A 76 10.25 12.89 10.79
C LEU A 76 8.83 13.13 10.26
N THR A 77 8.67 13.35 8.95
CA THR A 77 7.35 13.54 8.35
C THR A 77 6.51 12.25 8.36
N LEU A 78 7.14 11.12 8.07
CA LEU A 78 6.47 9.81 8.02
C LEU A 78 6.20 9.22 9.41
N TYR A 79 7.16 9.36 10.34
CA TYR A 79 7.17 8.64 11.61
C TYR A 79 7.20 9.56 12.85
N GLY A 80 7.53 10.85 12.70
CA GLY A 80 7.72 11.78 13.81
C GLY A 80 6.45 12.20 14.58
N LYS A 81 5.27 11.67 14.22
CA LYS A 81 4.02 11.91 14.95
C LYS A 81 3.81 11.02 16.18
N SER A 82 4.74 10.13 16.53
CA SER A 82 4.54 9.13 17.58
C SER A 82 4.63 9.62 19.04
N LEU A 83 4.73 10.92 19.32
CA LEU A 83 4.86 11.43 20.71
C LEU A 83 3.89 12.56 21.10
N LYS A 84 2.93 12.92 20.25
CA LYS A 84 1.77 13.70 20.72
C LYS A 84 0.64 12.72 20.93
N GLU A 85 0.54 12.28 22.18
CA GLU A 85 -0.58 11.52 22.71
C GLU A 85 -1.89 12.05 22.13
N SER A 86 -2.73 11.09 21.75
CA SER A 86 -4.14 11.25 21.46
C SER A 86 -4.82 12.09 22.55
N GLN A 87 -4.85 13.42 22.41
CA GLN A 87 -5.96 14.23 22.89
C GLN A 87 -7.16 14.01 21.96
N ASN A 88 -7.55 12.75 21.78
CA ASN A 88 -8.84 12.41 21.22
C ASN A 88 -9.84 12.40 22.39
N PRO A 89 -10.82 13.33 22.44
CA PRO A 89 -11.83 13.37 23.49
C PRO A 89 -12.68 12.08 23.57
N TYR A 90 -12.61 11.19 22.59
CA TYR A 90 -13.33 9.91 22.54
C TYR A 90 -12.59 8.72 23.18
N SER A 91 -11.35 8.88 23.67
CA SER A 91 -10.57 7.80 24.30
C SER A 91 -11.02 7.41 25.72
N LYS A 92 -11.90 8.20 26.37
CA LYS A 92 -12.30 7.99 27.78
C LYS A 92 -13.51 7.07 27.99
N ARG A 93 -14.05 6.44 26.94
CA ARG A 93 -15.20 5.50 27.02
C ARG A 93 -14.81 4.03 26.88
N VAL A 94 -13.60 3.66 27.32
CA VAL A 94 -13.25 2.25 27.45
C VAL A 94 -13.73 1.78 28.82
N ILE A 95 -14.87 1.08 28.85
CA ILE A 95 -15.30 0.31 30.03
C ILE A 95 -14.22 -0.77 30.25
N PRO A 96 -13.66 -0.92 31.45
CA PRO A 96 -12.69 -1.98 31.70
C PRO A 96 -13.40 -3.34 31.57
N CYS A 97 -13.06 -4.09 30.53
CA CYS A 97 -13.49 -5.47 30.40
C CYS A 97 -12.53 -6.34 31.23
N GLN A 98 -13.02 -6.88 32.34
CA GLN A 98 -12.33 -7.94 33.09
C GLN A 98 -12.09 -9.11 32.13
N SER A 99 -10.84 -9.55 32.03
CA SER A 99 -10.47 -10.73 31.25
C SER A 99 -11.24 -11.95 31.77
N ALA A 100 -11.99 -12.63 30.91
CA ALA A 100 -12.07 -14.09 30.78
C ALA A 100 -13.32 -14.50 29.97
N GLU A 101 -13.13 -15.47 29.08
CA GLU A 101 -14.15 -16.37 28.53
C GLU A 101 -15.29 -15.83 27.65
N LYS A 102 -15.04 -15.59 26.35
CA LYS A 102 -16.06 -15.85 25.30
C LYS A 102 -15.46 -16.46 24.02
N ASN A 103 -14.64 -17.50 24.19
CA ASN A 103 -14.23 -18.42 23.13
C ASN A 103 -15.28 -19.54 22.98
N LEU A 104 -16.42 -19.30 22.29
CA LEU A 104 -17.25 -20.42 21.76
C LEU A 104 -18.22 -20.01 20.64
N ILE A 105 -18.78 -18.80 20.67
CA ILE A 105 -19.84 -18.39 19.73
C ILE A 105 -19.27 -18.02 18.34
N LEU A 106 -18.08 -17.41 18.28
CA LEU A 106 -17.46 -17.00 17.00
C LEU A 106 -16.93 -18.18 16.16
N LYS A 107 -16.52 -19.28 16.79
CA LYS A 107 -16.13 -20.51 16.06
C LYS A 107 -17.33 -21.19 15.38
N LYS A 108 -18.55 -21.03 15.91
CA LYS A 108 -19.79 -21.60 15.35
C LYS A 108 -20.30 -20.81 14.15
N VAL A 109 -20.19 -19.48 14.17
CA VAL A 109 -20.64 -18.59 13.07
C VAL A 109 -19.72 -18.69 11.86
N MET A 110 -18.40 -18.77 12.05
CA MET A 110 -17.44 -18.86 10.94
C MET A 110 -17.43 -20.23 10.23
N ASN A 111 -17.99 -21.28 10.85
CA ASN A 111 -18.14 -22.60 10.21
C ASN A 111 -19.48 -22.79 9.47
N LYS A 112 -20.42 -21.83 9.58
CA LYS A 112 -21.75 -21.93 8.94
C LYS A 112 -21.89 -21.07 7.67
N ILE A 113 -21.04 -20.06 7.49
CA ILE A 113 -21.00 -19.28 6.25
C ILE A 113 -19.94 -19.91 5.34
N GLY A 114 -20.45 -20.83 4.52
CA GLY A 114 -19.69 -21.79 3.74
C GLY A 114 -18.70 -21.21 2.73
N ARG A 115 -17.72 -22.07 2.47
CA ARG A 115 -16.63 -22.01 1.48
C ARG A 115 -17.11 -21.93 0.01
N GLU A 116 -18.38 -21.60 -0.25
CA GLU A 116 -18.95 -21.63 -1.60
C GLU A 116 -18.74 -20.36 -2.40
N LYS A 117 -18.56 -19.19 -1.75
CA LYS A 117 -18.37 -17.92 -2.47
C LYS A 117 -16.93 -17.63 -2.90
N PHE A 118 -15.95 -18.37 -2.36
CA PHE A 118 -14.54 -18.18 -2.74
C PHE A 118 -14.13 -18.99 -3.98
N SER A 119 -14.79 -20.12 -4.23
CA SER A 119 -14.54 -21.02 -5.37
C SER A 119 -14.96 -20.44 -6.73
N ARG A 120 -15.91 -19.49 -6.76
CA ARG A 120 -16.41 -18.89 -8.02
C ARG A 120 -15.49 -17.81 -8.58
N PHE A 121 -14.60 -17.25 -7.77
CA PHE A 121 -13.70 -16.17 -8.17
C PHE A 121 -12.38 -16.70 -8.76
N THR A 122 -11.97 -17.93 -8.41
CA THR A 122 -10.72 -18.52 -8.90
C THR A 122 -10.88 -19.30 -10.21
N LYS A 123 -12.10 -19.63 -10.64
CA LYS A 123 -12.35 -20.35 -11.89
C LYS A 123 -12.33 -19.45 -13.14
N SER A 124 -12.68 -18.18 -13.03
CA SER A 124 -12.63 -17.24 -14.17
C SER A 124 -11.22 -16.77 -14.55
N PHE A 125 -10.21 -17.06 -13.72
CA PHE A 125 -8.83 -16.60 -13.94
C PHE A 125 -7.94 -17.69 -14.58
N LEU A 126 -8.41 -18.93 -14.66
CA LEU A 126 -7.65 -20.08 -15.20
C LEU A 126 -8.16 -20.57 -16.57
N GLU A 127 -9.15 -19.91 -17.17
CA GLU A 127 -9.72 -20.26 -18.50
C GLU A 127 -9.24 -19.35 -19.65
N ILE A 128 -8.15 -18.57 -19.48
CA ILE A 128 -7.57 -17.70 -20.53
C ILE A 128 -6.08 -18.01 -20.77
N GLN A 129 -5.69 -19.28 -20.71
CA GLN A 129 -4.47 -19.81 -21.34
C GLN A 129 -4.84 -21.01 -22.21
#